data_AF-A0A955NVI1-F1
#
_entry.id   AF-A0A955NVI1-F1
#
_cell.length_a   1.000
_cell.length_b   1.000
_cell.length_c   1.000
_cell.angle_alpha   90.00
_cell.angle_beta   90.00
_cell.angle_gamma   90.00
#
_symmetry.space_group_name_H-M   'P 1'
#
loop_
_entity.id
_entity.type
_entity.pdbx_description
1 polymer ?
#
loop_
_entity_poly.entity_id
_entity_poly.type
_entity_poly.pdbx_seq_one_letter_code
_entity_poly.pdbx_strand_id
1 'polypeptide(L)'
;MVFHKRHAQAQHSFTYSYPMFLLDLDEVEELASESWLFGLGSRRFFSFLEGEYLFPGEESLKSRVLGFLEDQGISSEEVSNIELLTVPKFFGLGFNPVSFYFLRNKEGSLKWSLA
;
A
#
# COMPACT_ATOMS: atom_id res chain seq x y z
N MET A 1 2.96 -15.54 -6.80
CA MET A 1 3.49 -16.59 -5.90
C MET A 1 4.75 -16.07 -5.25
N VAL A 2 4.92 -16.32 -3.95
CA VAL A 2 6.12 -15.93 -3.19
C VAL A 2 6.86 -17.20 -2.80
N PHE A 3 8.19 -17.19 -2.95
CA PHE A 3 9.07 -18.27 -2.53
C PHE A 3 9.88 -17.82 -1.32
N HIS A 4 9.80 -18.59 -0.23
CA HIS A 4 10.63 -18.37 0.96
C HIS A 4 11.56 -19.56 1.18
N LYS A 5 12.83 -19.29 1.47
CA LYS A 5 13.84 -20.30 1.80
C LYS A 5 14.72 -19.80 2.95
N ARG A 6 14.89 -20.64 3.97
CA ARG A 6 15.91 -20.42 5.01
C ARG A 6 17.24 -20.99 4.55
N HIS A 7 18.30 -20.19 4.65
CA HIS A 7 19.66 -20.57 4.23
C HIS A 7 20.51 -21.17 5.36
N ALA A 8 20.11 -20.99 6.62
CA ALA A 8 20.84 -21.49 7.78
C ALA A 8 19.93 -22.28 8.75
N GLN A 9 20.56 -23.15 9.54
CA GLN A 9 19.99 -23.94 10.65
C GLN A 9 19.05 -25.10 10.26
N ALA A 10 18.05 -24.86 9.41
CA ALA A 10 17.13 -25.90 8.94
C ALA A 10 16.70 -25.66 7.49
N GLN A 11 16.65 -26.72 6.67
CA GLN A 11 16.18 -26.64 5.28
C GLN A 11 14.65 -26.58 5.26
N HIS A 12 14.12 -25.37 5.28
CA HIS A 12 12.70 -25.10 5.07
C HIS A 12 12.53 -24.17 3.87
N SER A 13 11.75 -24.63 2.90
CA SER A 13 11.31 -23.83 1.77
C SER A 13 9.83 -24.06 1.51
N PHE A 14 9.12 -23.00 1.20
CA PHE A 14 7.70 -23.05 0.90
C PHE A 14 7.35 -22.02 -0.17
N THR A 15 6.38 -22.36 -1.00
CA THR A 15 5.81 -21.50 -2.03
C THR A 15 4.34 -21.33 -1.74
N TYR A 16 3.86 -20.10 -1.80
CA TYR A 16 2.45 -19.80 -1.52
C TYR A 16 1.97 -18.63 -2.37
N SER A 17 0.65 -18.60 -2.58
CA SER A 17 -0.02 -17.44 -3.17
C SER A 17 -0.10 -16.34 -2.13
N TYR A 18 0.22 -15.12 -2.55
CA TYR A 18 0.18 -13.95 -1.68
C TYR A 18 -0.77 -12.91 -2.30
N PRO A 19 -1.98 -12.74 -1.74
CA PRO A 19 -2.98 -11.85 -2.31
C PRO A 19 -2.61 -10.40 -2.02
N MET A 20 -2.22 -9.66 -3.06
CA MET A 20 -1.97 -8.23 -2.99
C MET A 20 -3.15 -7.46 -3.58
N PHE A 21 -3.41 -6.30 -3.01
CA PHE A 21 -4.41 -5.33 -3.43
C PHE A 21 -3.68 -4.19 -4.11
N LEU A 22 -4.14 -3.79 -5.28
CA LEU A 22 -3.80 -2.51 -5.88
C LEU A 22 -4.92 -1.54 -5.52
N LEU A 23 -4.63 -0.61 -4.62
CA LEU A 23 -5.60 0.35 -4.10
C LEU A 23 -5.33 1.73 -4.68
N ASP A 24 -6.30 2.33 -5.34
CA ASP A 24 -6.24 3.76 -5.64
C ASP A 24 -6.47 4.55 -4.35
N LEU A 25 -5.50 5.37 -3.93
CA LEU A 25 -5.60 6.14 -2.69
C LEU A 25 -6.75 7.15 -2.69
N ASP A 26 -7.25 7.57 -3.86
CA ASP A 26 -8.43 8.46 -3.95
C ASP A 26 -9.75 7.71 -3.73
N GLU A 27 -9.78 6.39 -3.92
CA GLU A 27 -11.00 5.56 -3.85
C GLU A 27 -11.11 4.77 -2.54
N VAL A 28 -10.08 4.77 -1.68
CA VAL A 28 -10.05 3.96 -0.44
C VAL A 28 -11.22 4.27 0.50
N GLU A 29 -11.60 5.54 0.64
CA GLU A 29 -12.72 5.95 1.49
C GLU A 29 -14.06 5.43 0.96
N GLU A 30 -14.27 5.56 -0.36
CA GLU A 30 -15.47 5.06 -1.04
C GLU A 30 -15.57 3.53 -0.91
N LEU A 31 -14.47 2.81 -1.19
CA LEU A 31 -14.38 1.37 -1.02
C LEU A 31 -14.73 0.91 0.41
N ALA A 32 -14.27 1.63 1.43
CA ALA A 32 -14.59 1.32 2.83
C ALA A 32 -16.07 1.60 3.18
N SER A 33 -16.70 2.55 2.49
CA SER A 33 -18.11 2.87 2.67
C SER A 33 -19.04 1.84 2.03
N GLU A 34 -18.67 1.28 0.88
CA GLU A 34 -19.49 0.34 0.10
C GLU A 34 -19.28 -1.13 0.50
N SER A 35 -18.10 -1.48 1.02
CA SER A 35 -17.72 -2.85 1.34
C SER A 35 -17.67 -3.13 2.83
N TRP A 36 -18.56 -3.98 3.33
CA TRP A 36 -18.50 -4.49 4.71
C TRP A 36 -17.26 -5.35 5.01
N LEU A 37 -16.55 -5.83 3.97
CA LEU A 37 -15.32 -6.60 4.09
C LEU A 37 -14.07 -5.72 4.26
N PHE A 38 -14.08 -4.50 3.72
CA PHE A 38 -12.94 -3.60 3.71
C PHE A 38 -13.13 -2.46 4.71
N GLY A 39 -12.17 -2.24 5.59
CA GLY A 39 -12.23 -1.20 6.62
C GLY A 39 -11.04 -0.27 6.54
N LEU A 40 -11.32 1.03 6.40
CA LEU A 40 -10.36 2.10 6.65
C LEU A 40 -10.33 2.40 8.15
N GLY A 41 -9.17 2.30 8.79
CA GLY A 41 -9.00 2.60 10.22
C GLY A 41 -9.75 1.66 11.19
N SER A 42 -10.38 0.60 10.70
CA SER A 42 -11.31 -0.24 11.48
C SER A 42 -11.04 -1.73 11.30
N ARG A 43 -11.43 -2.52 12.30
CA ARG A 43 -11.19 -3.97 12.34
C ARG A 43 -12.22 -4.74 11.52
N ARG A 44 -12.04 -4.78 10.19
CA ARG A 44 -12.81 -5.60 9.24
C ARG A 44 -12.00 -6.76 8.69
N PHE A 45 -12.58 -7.57 7.80
CA PHE A 45 -11.87 -8.71 7.21
C PHE A 45 -10.57 -8.25 6.55
N PHE A 46 -10.61 -7.20 5.73
CA PHE A 46 -9.45 -6.44 5.28
C PHE A 46 -9.42 -5.11 6.06
N SER A 47 -8.34 -4.86 6.79
CA SER A 47 -8.13 -3.66 7.59
C SER A 47 -6.99 -2.85 6.99
N PHE A 48 -7.29 -1.69 6.45
CA PHE A 48 -6.34 -0.73 5.92
C PHE A 48 -6.11 0.39 6.96
N LEU A 49 -4.91 0.40 7.54
CA LEU A 49 -4.51 1.35 8.57
C LEU A 49 -3.46 2.29 7.98
N GLU A 50 -3.87 3.44 7.46
CA GLU A 50 -2.98 4.39 6.77
C GLU A 50 -1.72 4.73 7.56
N GLY A 51 -1.82 4.88 8.87
CA GLY A 51 -0.68 5.23 9.74
C GLY A 51 0.44 4.18 9.79
N GLU A 52 0.20 2.96 9.30
CA GLU A 52 1.22 1.90 9.18
C GLU A 52 1.92 1.87 7.83
N TYR A 53 1.50 2.73 6.90
CA TYR A 53 2.10 2.87 5.59
C TYR A 53 3.04 4.07 5.54
N LEU A 54 4.13 3.96 4.78
CA LEU A 54 5.18 4.97 4.68
C LEU A 54 5.78 5.33 6.07
N PHE A 55 5.91 6.61 6.41
CA PHE A 55 6.30 7.08 7.74
C PHE A 55 5.05 7.40 8.58
N PRO A 56 4.96 7.02 9.86
CA PRO A 56 3.81 7.33 10.71
C PRO A 56 3.46 8.83 10.70
N GLY A 57 2.17 9.15 10.59
CA GLY A 57 1.67 10.53 10.62
C GLY A 57 0.14 10.59 10.71
N GLU A 58 -0.40 11.75 11.06
CA GLU A 58 -1.84 11.98 11.21
C GLU A 58 -2.52 12.38 9.89
N GLU A 59 -1.74 12.82 8.90
CA GLU A 59 -2.25 13.14 7.56
C GLU A 59 -2.57 11.87 6.76
N SER A 60 -3.43 12.04 5.74
CA SER A 60 -3.75 10.95 4.81
C SER A 60 -2.48 10.39 4.18
N LEU A 61 -2.51 9.11 3.82
CA LEU A 61 -1.37 8.46 3.19
C LEU A 61 -0.99 9.16 1.87
N LYS A 62 -1.99 9.60 1.11
CA LYS A 62 -1.78 10.35 -0.13
C LYS A 62 -0.98 11.63 0.10
N SER A 63 -1.35 12.44 1.10
CA SER A 63 -0.63 13.68 1.44
C SER A 63 0.82 13.40 1.84
N ARG A 64 1.05 12.35 2.65
CA ARG A 64 2.40 11.96 3.06
C ARG A 64 3.27 11.50 1.88
N VAL A 65 2.70 10.77 0.92
CA VAL A 65 3.42 10.38 -0.31
C VAL A 65 3.76 11.62 -1.15
N LEU A 66 2.84 12.56 -1.33
CA LEU A 66 3.11 13.79 -2.08
C LEU A 66 4.16 14.67 -1.39
N GLY A 67 4.09 14.84 -0.07
CA GLY A 67 5.11 15.55 0.70
C GLY A 67 6.49 14.90 0.57
N PHE A 68 6.55 13.56 0.59
CA PHE A 68 7.79 12.83 0.36
C PHE A 68 8.40 13.13 -1.03
N LEU A 69 7.59 13.28 -2.08
CA LEU A 69 8.07 13.62 -3.42
C LEU A 69 8.64 15.03 -3.47
N GLU A 70 7.94 15.99 -2.87
CA GLU A 70 8.39 17.39 -2.78
C GLU A 70 9.75 17.49 -2.08
N ASP A 71 9.94 16.72 -1.00
CA ASP A 71 11.23 16.63 -0.30
C ASP A 71 12.36 16.03 -1.17
N GLN A 72 12.02 15.26 -2.20
CA GLN A 72 12.96 14.75 -3.21
C GLN A 72 13.12 15.69 -4.42
N GLY A 73 12.46 16.85 -4.42
CA GLY A 73 12.47 17.81 -5.52
C GLY A 73 11.60 17.42 -6.72
N ILE A 74 10.62 16.53 -6.51
CA ILE A 74 9.64 16.13 -7.52
C ILE A 74 8.34 16.86 -7.21
N SER A 75 7.83 17.64 -8.18
CA SER A 75 6.60 18.40 -7.99
C SER A 75 5.39 17.47 -7.87
N SER A 76 4.63 17.65 -6.80
CA SER A 76 3.36 16.96 -6.56
C SER A 76 2.31 17.25 -7.63
N GLU A 77 2.40 18.39 -8.34
CA GLU A 77 1.49 18.75 -9.43
C GLU A 77 1.61 17.84 -10.66
N GLU A 78 2.73 17.14 -10.80
CA GLU A 78 2.97 16.17 -11.87
C GLU A 78 2.29 14.83 -11.61
N VAL A 79 1.83 14.58 -10.37
CA VAL A 79 1.15 13.35 -9.97
C VAL A 79 -0.35 13.58 -9.94
N SER A 80 -1.09 12.84 -10.76
CA SER A 80 -2.56 12.87 -10.75
C SER A 80 -3.18 11.72 -9.98
N ASN A 81 -2.44 10.62 -9.82
CA ASN A 81 -2.97 9.39 -9.24
C ASN A 81 -1.87 8.59 -8.55
N ILE A 82 -2.22 7.97 -7.42
CA ILE A 82 -1.32 7.15 -6.61
C ILE A 82 -2.01 5.83 -6.32
N GLU A 83 -1.48 4.75 -6.89
CA GLU A 83 -1.92 3.39 -6.59
C GLU A 83 -0.95 2.72 -5.61
N LEU A 84 -1.48 2.05 -4.60
CA LEU A 84 -0.74 1.32 -3.60
C LEU A 84 -0.93 -0.19 -3.78
N LEU A 85 0.14 -0.89 -4.12
CA LEU A 85 0.18 -2.35 -4.10
C LEU A 85 0.63 -2.84 -2.72
N THR A 86 -0.29 -3.46 -1.98
CA THR A 86 -0.05 -3.88 -0.58
C THR A 86 -0.86 -5.11 -0.20
N VAL A 87 -0.60 -5.66 0.99
CA VAL A 87 -1.50 -6.58 1.69
C VAL A 87 -2.07 -5.89 2.92
N PRO A 88 -3.36 -5.47 2.87
CA PRO A 88 -4.07 -5.02 4.05
C PRO A 88 -4.07 -6.11 5.14
N LYS A 89 -4.19 -5.70 6.40
CA LYS A 89 -4.26 -6.64 7.51
C LYS A 89 -5.55 -7.47 7.45
N PHE A 90 -5.50 -8.68 7.97
CA PHE A 90 -6.67 -9.53 8.14
C PHE A 90 -7.21 -9.40 9.56
N PHE A 91 -8.44 -8.92 9.76
CA PHE A 91 -9.00 -8.68 11.10
C PHE A 91 -8.09 -7.83 12.00
N GLY A 92 -7.39 -6.85 11.43
CA GLY A 92 -6.40 -6.01 12.13
C GLY A 92 -5.08 -6.71 12.49
N LEU A 93 -4.87 -7.95 12.03
CA LEU A 93 -3.64 -8.72 12.22
C LEU A 93 -3.01 -9.01 10.85
N GLY A 94 -1.71 -8.86 10.73
CA GLY A 94 -1.07 -9.18 9.47
C GLY A 94 0.38 -8.76 9.45
N PHE A 95 1.12 -9.40 8.56
CA PHE A 95 2.47 -9.00 8.19
C PHE A 95 2.41 -8.51 6.75
N ASN A 96 2.66 -7.22 6.57
CA ASN A 96 2.82 -6.60 5.27
C ASN A 96 4.32 -6.58 4.92
N PRO A 97 4.80 -7.46 4.02
CA PRO A 97 6.23 -7.63 3.74
C PRO A 97 6.80 -6.46 2.95
N VAL A 98 5.98 -5.81 2.12
CA VAL A 98 6.38 -4.72 1.23
C VAL A 98 5.15 -3.98 0.72
N SER A 99 5.30 -2.68 0.45
CA SER A 99 4.25 -1.87 -0.15
C SER A 99 4.84 -1.03 -1.26
N PHE A 100 4.27 -1.13 -2.45
CA PHE A 100 4.74 -0.38 -3.61
C PHE A 100 3.75 0.72 -3.97
N TYR A 101 4.25 1.93 -4.18
CA TYR A 101 3.45 3.05 -4.67
C TYR A 101 3.76 3.25 -6.14
N PHE A 102 2.72 3.37 -6.96
CA PHE A 102 2.79 3.68 -8.39
C PHE A 102 2.18 5.05 -8.62
N LEU A 103 2.97 5.99 -9.11
CA LEU A 103 2.58 7.38 -9.28
C LEU A 103 2.46 7.69 -10.76
N ARG A 104 1.27 8.12 -11.16
CA ARG A 104 0.93 8.40 -12.56
C ARG A 104 0.75 9.89 -12.80
N ASN A 105 1.09 10.32 -14.01
CA ASN A 105 0.80 11.67 -14.47
C ASN A 105 -0.63 11.80 -15.03
N LYS A 106 -1.00 13.03 -15.41
CA LYS A 106 -2.32 13.38 -15.96
C LYS A 106 -2.68 12.60 -17.23
N GLU A 107 -1.69 12.13 -17.99
CA GLU A 107 -1.89 11.26 -19.15
C GLU A 107 -2.08 9.76 -18.78
N GLY A 108 -2.10 9.42 -17.48
CA GLY A 108 -2.27 8.05 -16.96
C GLY A 108 -1.00 7.19 -17.04
N SER A 109 0.12 7.75 -17.48
CA SER A 109 1.40 7.04 -17.61
C SER A 109 2.11 6.93 -16.26
N LEU A 110 2.66 5.75 -15.96
CA LEU A 110 3.51 5.56 -14.79
C LEU A 110 4.78 6.42 -14.93
N LYS A 111 5.06 7.25 -13.92
CA LYS A 111 6.23 8.12 -13.88
C LYS A 111 7.21 7.74 -12.77
N TRP A 112 6.69 7.44 -11.58
CA TRP A 112 7.52 7.08 -10.43
C TRP A 112 6.97 5.84 -9.73
N SER A 113 7.87 5.11 -9.07
CA SER A 113 7.48 4.08 -8.12
C SER A 113 8.34 4.12 -6.86
N LEU A 114 7.72 3.88 -5.72
CA LEU A 114 8.33 3.86 -4.39
C LEU A 114 8.10 2.47 -3.77
N ALA A 115 8.99 2.00 -2.90
CA ALA A 115 8.92 0.69 -2.23
C ALA A 115 9.30 0.79 -0.76
#